data_AF-A0A816A9K8-F1
#
_entry.id   AF-A0A816A9K8-F1
#
_cell.length_a   1.000
_cell.length_b   1.000
_cell.length_c   1.000
_cell.angle_alpha   90.00
_cell.angle_beta   90.00
_cell.angle_gamma   90.00
#
_symmetry.space_group_name_H-M   'P 1'
#
loop_
_entity.id
_entity.type
_entity.pdbx_description
1 polymer ?
#
loop_
_entity_poly.entity_id
_entity_poly.type
_entity_poly.pdbx_seq_one_letter_code
_entity_poly.pdbx_strand_id
1 'polypeptide(L)'
;VPKRNRLDHFAIIKYPLTTESAMKKIEDNNTLVFIVNIRANKPMIQQAVKKMYDVEAEKVNTLIRPDGEKKAYVRLKADHDALDVANRIGII
;
A
#
# COMPACT_ATOMS: atom_id res chain seq x y z
N VAL A 1 11.64 28.96 -10.36
CA VAL A 1 11.32 28.13 -9.19
C VAL A 1 11.05 26.71 -9.65
N PRO A 2 11.73 25.67 -9.13
CA PRO A 2 11.46 24.28 -9.54
C PRO A 2 10.02 23.90 -9.18
N LYS A 3 9.34 23.22 -10.10
CA LYS A 3 7.93 22.85 -9.96
C LYS A 3 7.79 21.78 -8.87
N ARG A 4 6.94 22.01 -7.86
CA ARG A 4 6.69 21.04 -6.78
C ARG A 4 6.14 19.74 -7.38
N ASN A 5 6.73 18.61 -6.97
CA ASN A 5 6.26 17.31 -7.39
C ASN A 5 4.86 17.07 -6.79
N ARG A 6 3.84 16.94 -7.64
CA ARG A 6 2.43 16.85 -7.21
C ARG A 6 2.03 15.47 -6.69
N LEU A 7 2.85 14.46 -6.94
CA LEU A 7 2.70 13.09 -6.45
C LEU A 7 3.72 12.84 -5.34
N ASP A 8 3.44 13.34 -4.15
CA ASP A 8 4.16 12.95 -2.95
C ASP A 8 3.62 11.62 -2.38
N HIS A 9 4.31 11.08 -1.38
CA HIS A 9 4.00 9.77 -0.80
C HIS A 9 2.58 9.73 -0.20
N PHE A 10 2.12 10.86 0.36
CA PHE A 10 0.75 11.03 0.87
C PHE A 10 -0.31 11.11 -0.24
N ALA A 11 0.03 11.68 -1.40
CA ALA A 11 -0.86 11.67 -2.56
C ALA A 11 -0.90 10.31 -3.27
N ILE A 12 0.13 9.48 -3.11
CA ILE A 12 0.24 8.14 -3.73
C ILE A 12 -0.65 7.13 -2.99
N ILE A 13 -0.51 7.01 -1.67
CA ILE A 13 -1.30 6.08 -0.85
C ILE A 13 -2.42 6.89 -0.18
N LYS A 14 -3.67 6.60 -0.53
CA LYS A 14 -4.82 7.32 0.02
C LYS A 14 -5.24 6.76 1.37
N TYR A 15 -5.57 5.47 1.40
CA TYR A 15 -6.05 4.79 2.61
C TYR A 15 -5.85 3.27 2.49
N PRO A 16 -5.67 2.55 3.61
CA PRO A 16 -5.67 1.10 3.65
C PRO A 16 -7.08 0.53 3.42
N LEU A 17 -7.17 -0.62 2.75
CA LEU A 17 -8.45 -1.29 2.52
C LEU A 17 -8.73 -2.30 3.63
N THR A 18 -9.82 -2.11 4.36
CA THR A 18 -10.16 -2.86 5.59
C THR A 18 -11.25 -3.91 5.39
N THR A 19 -11.53 -4.29 4.14
CA THR A 19 -12.55 -5.31 3.83
C THR A 19 -12.13 -6.69 4.35
N GLU A 20 -13.07 -7.56 4.70
CA GLU A 20 -12.78 -8.94 5.16
C GLU A 20 -11.80 -9.69 4.24
N SER A 21 -12.01 -9.59 2.91
CA SER A 21 -11.10 -10.21 1.93
C SER A 21 -9.68 -9.64 1.94
N ALA A 22 -9.52 -8.39 2.36
CA ALA A 22 -8.21 -7.75 2.53
C ALA A 22 -7.58 -8.15 3.86
N MET A 23 -8.35 -8.21 4.94
CA MET A 23 -7.90 -8.69 6.26
C MET A 23 -7.35 -10.11 6.15
N LYS A 24 -8.06 -11.00 5.44
CA LYS A 24 -7.59 -12.36 5.17
C LYS A 24 -6.26 -12.41 4.43
N LYS A 25 -5.97 -11.45 3.53
CA LYS A 25 -4.67 -11.37 2.84
C LYS A 25 -3.53 -10.87 3.72
N ILE A 26 -3.85 -10.08 4.74
CA ILE A 26 -2.87 -9.65 5.74
C ILE A 26 -2.43 -10.89 6.53
N GLU A 27 -3.37 -11.69 6.98
CA GLU A 27 -3.14 -12.95 7.73
C GLU A 27 -2.45 -14.04 6.88
N ASP A 28 -3.03 -14.42 5.74
CA ASP A 28 -2.60 -15.62 4.99
C ASP A 28 -1.35 -15.39 4.14
N ASN A 29 -1.13 -14.15 3.68
CA ASN A 29 -0.17 -13.86 2.60
C ASN A 29 0.81 -12.74 2.92
N ASN A 30 0.85 -12.26 4.16
CA ASN A 30 1.72 -11.14 4.55
C ASN A 30 1.59 -9.94 3.59
N THR A 31 0.35 -9.64 3.19
CA THR A 31 0.06 -8.68 2.12
C THR A 31 -0.87 -7.58 2.61
N LEU A 32 -0.37 -6.35 2.63
CA LEU A 32 -1.17 -5.16 2.90
C LEU A 32 -1.90 -4.71 1.63
N VAL A 33 -3.14 -4.24 1.80
CA VAL A 33 -3.96 -3.75 0.70
C VAL A 33 -4.23 -2.27 0.87
N PHE A 34 -3.89 -1.49 -0.15
CA PHE A 34 -4.07 -0.04 -0.15
C PHE A 34 -4.89 0.40 -1.34
N ILE A 35 -5.64 1.50 -1.14
CA ILE A 35 -6.15 2.31 -2.22
C ILE A 35 -5.14 3.41 -2.51
N VAL A 36 -4.76 3.51 -3.78
CA VAL A 36 -3.70 4.37 -4.27
C VAL A 36 -4.18 5.26 -5.40
N ASN A 37 -3.39 6.27 -5.73
CA ASN A 37 -3.65 7.14 -6.86
C ASN A 37 -3.59 6.37 -8.18
N ILE A 38 -4.53 6.65 -9.09
CA ILE A 38 -4.61 6.01 -10.42
C ILE A 38 -3.32 6.26 -11.23
N ARG A 39 -2.64 7.39 -11.00
CA ARG A 39 -1.40 7.73 -11.70
C ARG A 39 -0.14 7.12 -11.07
N ALA A 40 -0.24 6.47 -9.91
CA ALA A 40 0.92 5.91 -9.23
C ALA A 40 1.41 4.62 -9.91
N ASN A 41 2.71 4.54 -10.16
CA ASN A 41 3.37 3.35 -10.69
C ASN A 41 3.81 2.42 -9.55
N LYS A 42 4.04 1.13 -9.85
CA LYS A 42 4.46 0.13 -8.84
C LYS A 42 5.71 0.55 -8.03
N PRO A 43 6.79 1.08 -8.65
CA PRO A 43 7.96 1.52 -7.89
C PRO A 43 7.67 2.71 -6.97
N MET A 44 6.77 3.62 -7.38
CA MET A 44 6.37 4.76 -6.55
C MET A 44 5.58 4.29 -5.32
N ILE A 45 4.70 3.30 -5.49
CA ILE A 45 3.95 2.70 -4.39
C ILE A 45 4.91 2.01 -3.41
N GLN A 46 5.88 1.25 -3.92
CA GLN A 46 6.89 0.60 -3.07
C GLN A 46 7.70 1.61 -2.25
N GLN A 47 8.14 2.71 -2.87
CA GLN A 47 8.85 3.78 -2.17
C GLN A 47 7.95 4.51 -1.15
N ALA A 48 6.67 4.73 -1.47
CA ALA A 48 5.71 5.34 -0.56
C ALA A 48 5.43 4.47 0.67
N VAL A 49 5.22 3.17 0.48
CA VAL A 49 5.04 2.23 1.59
C VAL A 49 6.29 2.21 2.47
N LYS A 50 7.49 2.11 1.87
CA LYS A 50 8.75 2.11 2.61
C LYS A 50 8.93 3.39 3.42
N LYS A 51 8.62 4.55 2.84
CA LYS A 51 8.82 5.84 3.52
C LYS A 51 7.79 6.11 4.62
N MET A 52 6.54 5.71 4.44
CA MET A 52 5.46 6.00 5.41
C MET A 52 5.40 5.02 6.56
N TYR A 53 5.65 3.74 6.29
CA TYR A 53 5.46 2.68 7.27
C TYR A 53 6.77 1.97 7.62
N ASP A 54 7.91 2.37 7.05
CA ASP A 54 9.21 1.75 7.30
C ASP A 54 9.21 0.23 7.08
N VAL A 55 8.53 -0.21 6.02
CA VAL A 55 8.47 -1.63 5.63
C VAL A 55 8.93 -1.83 4.21
N GLU A 56 9.66 -2.91 3.98
CA GLU A 56 10.08 -3.30 2.64
C GLU A 56 9.07 -4.24 1.98
N ALA A 57 8.54 -3.80 0.83
CA ALA A 57 7.74 -4.66 -0.01
C ALA A 57 8.62 -5.59 -0.84
N GLU A 58 8.30 -6.88 -0.84
CA GLU A 58 8.86 -7.89 -1.74
C GLU A 58 8.29 -7.69 -3.16
N LYS A 59 6.97 -7.52 -3.27
CA LYS A 59 6.28 -7.39 -4.55
C LYS A 59 5.03 -6.52 -4.44
N VAL A 60 4.80 -5.70 -5.48
CA VAL A 60 3.59 -4.87 -5.60
C VAL A 60 2.78 -5.31 -6.83
N ASN A 61 1.52 -5.66 -6.61
CA ASN A 61 0.54 -5.90 -7.65
C ASN A 61 -0.55 -4.83 -7.59
N THR A 62 -1.05 -4.37 -8.72
CA THR A 62 -2.06 -3.31 -8.77
C THR A 62 -3.16 -3.67 -9.75
N LEU A 63 -4.40 -3.29 -9.44
CA LEU A 63 -5.52 -3.28 -10.39
C LEU A 63 -6.27 -1.95 -10.30
N ILE A 64 -6.99 -1.59 -11.38
CA ILE A 64 -7.97 -0.52 -11.34
C ILE A 64 -9.32 -1.18 -11.05
N ARG A 65 -9.98 -0.74 -9.99
CA ARG A 65 -11.32 -1.18 -9.62
C ARG A 65 -12.36 -0.52 -10.53
N PRO A 66 -13.56 -1.12 -10.68
CA PRO A 66 -14.64 -0.52 -11.47
C PRO A 66 -15.15 0.80 -10.89
N ASP A 67 -14.89 1.09 -9.62
CA ASP A 67 -15.18 2.38 -8.96
C ASP A 67 -14.23 3.51 -9.39
N GLY A 68 -13.26 3.22 -10.26
CA GLY A 68 -12.27 4.18 -10.76
C GLY A 68 -11.05 4.34 -9.85
N GLU A 69 -10.97 3.64 -8.71
CA GLU A 69 -9.80 3.73 -7.83
C GLU A 69 -8.78 2.61 -8.10
N LYS A 70 -7.49 2.89 -7.89
CA LYS A 70 -6.46 1.87 -8.01
C LYS A 70 -6.28 1.15 -6.68
N LYS A 71 -6.40 -0.18 -6.68
CA LYS A 71 -6.10 -1.05 -5.54
C LYS A 71 -4.69 -1.63 -5.71
N ALA A 72 -3.87 -1.56 -4.67
CA ALA A 72 -2.54 -2.13 -4.61
C ALA A 72 -2.47 -3.23 -3.55
N TYR A 73 -1.99 -4.40 -3.95
CA TYR A 73 -1.56 -5.48 -3.06
C TYR A 73 -0.05 -5.36 -2.89
N VAL A 74 0.39 -5.18 -1.65
CA VAL A 74 1.78 -4.97 -1.28
C VAL A 74 2.19 -6.13 -0.38
N ARG A 75 2.89 -7.10 -0.97
CA ARG A 75 3.45 -8.23 -0.21
C ARG A 75 4.73 -7.78 0.47
N LEU A 76 4.80 -7.93 1.78
CA LEU A 76 5.98 -7.58 2.57
C LEU A 76 7.03 -8.69 2.48
N LYS A 77 8.29 -8.32 2.72
CA LYS A 77 9.36 -9.32 2.93
C LYS A 77 9.07 -10.14 4.19
N ALA A 78 9.62 -11.34 4.25
CA ALA A 78 9.49 -12.24 5.40
C ALA A 78 10.01 -11.65 6.72
N ASP A 79 10.89 -10.63 6.63
CA ASP A 79 11.44 -9.91 7.79
C ASP A 79 10.41 -9.01 8.50
N HIS A 80 9.26 -8.75 7.87
CA HIS A 80 8.19 -7.92 8.41
C HIS A 80 6.87 -8.68 8.44
N ASP A 81 6.17 -8.64 9.59
CA ASP A 81 4.82 -9.16 9.71
C ASP A 81 3.78 -8.09 9.38
N ALA A 82 2.92 -8.36 8.41
CA ALA A 82 1.85 -7.47 7.99
C ALA A 82 0.80 -7.26 9.09
N LEU A 83 0.58 -8.21 9.99
CA LEU A 83 -0.35 -8.05 11.11
C LEU A 83 0.15 -6.99 12.09
N ASP A 84 1.42 -7.08 12.51
CA ASP A 84 2.04 -6.09 13.39
C ASP A 84 2.06 -4.69 12.75
N VAL A 85 2.34 -4.63 11.46
CA VAL A 85 2.32 -3.37 10.71
C VAL A 85 0.90 -2.82 10.63
N ALA A 86 -0.11 -3.66 10.40
CA ALA A 86 -1.51 -3.23 10.35
C ALA A 86 -2.01 -2.70 11.72
N ASN A 87 -1.61 -3.34 12.82
CA ASN A 87 -1.85 -2.87 14.19
C ASN A 87 -1.21 -1.50 14.42
N ARG A 88 0.04 -1.30 13.99
CA ARG A 88 0.74 -0.01 14.10
C ARG A 88 0.09 1.09 13.25
N ILE A 89 -0.52 0.74 12.13
CA ILE A 89 -1.29 1.69 11.30
C ILE A 89 -2.67 1.98 11.92
N GLY A 90 -3.17 1.12 12.81
CA GLY A 90 -4.48 1.27 13.47
C GLY A 90 -5.65 0.79 12.60
N ILE A 91 -5.42 -0.25 11.80
CA ILE A 91 -6.42 -0.81 10.87
C ILE A 91 -7.17 -2.00 11.49
N ILE A 92 -6.55 -2.64 12.48
CA ILE A 92 -7.00 -3.84 13.19
C ILE A 92 -7.14 -3.48 14.67
#